data_AF-A0A8T1CKL2-F1
#
_entry.id   AF-A0A8T1CKL2-F1
#
_cell.length_a   1.000
_cell.length_b   1.000
_cell.length_c   1.000
_cell.angle_alpha   90.00
_cell.angle_beta   90.00
_cell.angle_gamma   90.00
#
_symmetry.space_group_name_H-M   'P 1'
#
loop_
_entity.id
_entity.type
_entity.pdbx_description
1 polymer ?
#
loop_
_entity_poly.entity_id
_entity_poly.type
_entity_poly.pdbx_seq_one_letter_code
_entity_poly.pdbx_strand_id
1 'polypeptide(L)'
;MECLPFSFVERKLARLNASLSFISEETGVHYLVIVAAKAEARLACALPDNFGLTATASSSDAYYSDLDCTSRAFVLLAFCSLDNEEDLSAQNLFGLIADTLTRYSKPWDAIVVMVGDNCAANQLISNKIGGIPCSSYYSRRDSLGAASP
;
A
#
# COMPACT_ATOMS: atom_id res chain seq x y z
N MET A 1 -15.71 -9.38 25.04
CA MET A 1 -14.27 -9.71 25.05
C MET A 1 -13.82 -9.63 23.60
N GLU A 2 -12.88 -8.76 23.27
CA GLU A 2 -12.36 -8.68 21.90
C GLU A 2 -11.57 -9.96 21.58
N CYS A 3 -11.90 -10.61 20.45
CA CYS A 3 -11.19 -11.79 19.99
C CYS A 3 -9.88 -11.40 19.29
N LEU A 4 -8.86 -11.09 20.09
CA LEU A 4 -7.50 -10.84 19.58
C LEU A 4 -6.70 -12.15 19.48
N PRO A 5 -5.83 -12.30 18.46
CA PRO A 5 -4.98 -13.48 18.35
C PRO A 5 -3.99 -13.58 19.50
N PHE A 6 -3.60 -14.80 19.90
CA PHE A 6 -2.65 -15.02 21.00
C PHE A 6 -1.29 -14.32 20.77
N SER A 7 -0.88 -14.13 19.52
CA SER A 7 0.36 -13.42 19.16
C SER A 7 0.29 -11.91 19.39
N PHE A 8 -0.88 -11.34 19.72
CA PHE A 8 -1.02 -9.90 19.93
C PHE A 8 -0.12 -9.39 21.07
N VAL A 9 -0.03 -10.14 22.18
CA VAL A 9 0.81 -9.77 23.34
C VAL A 9 2.31 -9.89 23.07
N GLU A 10 2.69 -10.63 22.02
CA GLU A 10 4.08 -10.77 21.58
C GLU A 10 4.56 -9.55 20.77
N ARG A 11 3.64 -8.68 20.31
CA ARG A 11 4.00 -7.44 19.62
C ARG A 11 4.62 -6.45 20.59
N LYS A 12 5.82 -5.95 20.25
CA LYS A 12 6.56 -4.97 21.07
C LYS A 12 5.72 -3.74 21.42
N LEU A 13 5.00 -3.18 20.44
CA LEU A 13 4.14 -2.02 20.64
C LEU A 13 2.94 -2.32 21.54
N ALA A 14 2.33 -3.51 21.45
CA ALA A 14 1.24 -3.90 22.34
C ALA A 14 1.69 -3.94 23.80
N ARG A 15 2.89 -4.48 24.08
CA ARG A 15 3.48 -4.46 25.43
C ARG A 15 3.77 -3.06 25.96
N LEU A 16 4.31 -2.18 25.11
CA LEU A 16 4.58 -0.79 25.50
C LEU A 16 3.27 -0.04 25.77
N ASN A 17 2.26 -0.24 24.92
CA ASN A 17 0.96 0.42 25.05
C ASN A 17 0.20 -0.04 26.31
N ALA A 18 0.43 -1.26 26.80
CA ALA A 18 -0.18 -1.75 28.04
C ALA A 18 0.19 -0.93 29.30
N SER A 19 1.27 -0.13 29.24
CA SER A 19 1.69 0.75 30.33
C SER A 19 1.14 2.18 30.23
N LEU A 20 0.45 2.51 29.12
CA LEU A 20 -0.12 3.84 28.91
C LEU A 20 -1.45 4.00 29.65
N SER A 21 -1.76 5.22 30.05
CA SER A 21 -3.08 5.56 30.57
C SER A 21 -4.16 5.37 29.52
N PHE A 22 -5.34 4.93 29.94
CA PHE A 22 -6.50 4.79 29.06
C PHE A 22 -6.87 6.14 28.43
N ILE A 23 -7.23 6.09 27.14
CA ILE A 23 -7.78 7.22 26.38
C ILE A 23 -9.10 6.77 25.74
N SER A 24 -9.99 7.72 25.45
CA SER A 24 -11.20 7.40 24.68
C SER A 24 -10.85 7.05 23.23
N GLU A 25 -11.73 6.27 22.59
CA GLU A 25 -11.63 5.97 21.17
C GLU A 25 -11.55 7.25 20.32
N GLU A 26 -12.41 8.23 20.61
CA GLU A 26 -12.42 9.54 19.95
C GLU A 26 -11.06 10.24 20.04
N THR A 27 -10.44 10.22 21.24
CA THR A 27 -9.10 10.80 21.44
C THR A 27 -8.04 10.02 20.66
N GLY A 28 -8.15 8.69 20.63
CA GLY A 28 -7.26 7.82 19.87
C GLY A 28 -7.32 8.10 18.36
N VAL A 29 -8.53 8.19 17.81
CA VAL A 29 -8.76 8.54 16.40
C VAL A 29 -8.22 9.94 16.09
N HIS A 30 -8.47 10.92 16.96
CA HIS A 30 -7.94 12.27 16.79
C HIS A 30 -6.41 12.29 16.70
N TYR A 31 -5.73 11.56 17.59
CA TYR A 31 -4.27 11.44 17.53
C TYR A 31 -3.78 10.70 16.29
N LEU A 32 -4.47 9.65 15.85
CA LEU A 32 -4.12 8.96 14.60
C LEU A 32 -4.18 9.89 13.40
N VAL A 33 -5.22 10.73 13.30
CA VAL A 33 -5.34 11.73 12.22
C VAL A 33 -4.17 12.72 12.26
N ILE A 34 -3.80 13.23 13.44
CA ILE A 34 -2.67 14.16 13.59
C ILE A 34 -1.34 13.48 13.20
N VAL A 35 -1.11 12.26 13.67
CA VAL A 35 0.11 11.50 13.36
C VAL A 35 0.19 11.19 11.87
N ALA A 36 -0.93 10.80 11.25
CA ALA A 36 -1.01 10.55 9.81
C ALA A 36 -0.68 11.83 9.02
N ALA A 37 -1.30 12.96 9.33
CA ALA A 37 -1.01 14.24 8.67
C ALA A 37 0.48 14.65 8.80
N LYS A 38 1.07 14.42 9.98
CA LYS A 38 2.50 14.68 10.20
C LYS A 38 3.39 13.71 9.43
N ALA A 39 3.00 12.45 9.32
CA ALA A 39 3.71 11.46 8.52
C ALA A 39 3.65 11.82 7.03
N GLU A 40 2.46 12.15 6.51
CA GLU A 40 2.26 12.61 5.12
C GLU A 40 3.10 13.84 4.80
N ALA A 41 3.12 14.86 5.67
CA ALA A 41 3.94 16.05 5.47
C ALA A 41 5.45 15.72 5.43
N ARG A 42 5.91 14.81 6.30
CA ARG A 42 7.32 14.36 6.28
C ARG A 42 7.64 13.57 5.01
N LEU A 43 6.71 12.74 4.55
CA LEU A 43 6.85 11.99 3.31
C LEU A 43 6.89 12.93 2.10
N ALA A 44 6.03 13.94 2.04
CA ALA A 44 6.06 14.94 0.96
C ALA A 44 7.42 15.61 0.83
N CYS A 45 8.10 15.91 1.95
CA CYS A 45 9.45 16.47 1.94
C CYS A 45 10.56 15.44 1.67
N ALA A 46 10.36 14.18 2.03
CA ALA A 46 11.38 13.13 1.96
C ALA A 46 11.30 12.26 0.70
N LEU A 47 10.17 12.31 -0.02
CA LEU A 47 9.95 11.49 -1.21
C LEU A 47 10.91 11.95 -2.31
N PRO A 48 11.74 11.04 -2.85
CA PRO A 48 12.73 11.39 -3.86
C PRO A 48 12.05 11.89 -5.13
N ASP A 49 12.81 12.58 -5.98
CA ASP A 49 12.32 13.04 -7.29
C ASP A 49 12.00 11.87 -8.22
N ASN A 50 12.67 10.73 -8.03
CA ASN A 50 12.47 9.51 -8.80
C ASN A 50 12.32 8.30 -7.86
N PHE A 51 11.32 7.46 -8.10
CA PHE A 51 11.08 6.24 -7.32
C PHE A 51 10.40 5.15 -8.13
N GLY A 52 10.53 3.91 -7.64
CA GLY A 52 9.72 2.79 -8.12
C GLY A 52 8.38 2.74 -7.38
N LEU A 53 7.31 2.44 -8.10
CA LEU A 53 5.98 2.29 -7.54
C LEU A 53 5.58 0.82 -7.53
N THR A 54 5.16 0.32 -6.37
CA THR A 54 4.49 -0.98 -6.27
C THR A 54 3.00 -0.75 -6.09
N ALA A 55 2.19 -1.27 -6.99
CA ALA A 55 0.74 -1.14 -7.00
C ALA A 55 0.11 -2.53 -7.06
N THR A 56 -0.49 -2.98 -5.97
CA THR A 56 -1.16 -4.28 -5.87
C THR A 56 -2.62 -4.08 -5.53
N ALA A 57 -3.49 -4.89 -6.12
CA ALA A 57 -4.87 -4.98 -5.66
C ALA A 57 -5.11 -6.38 -5.10
N SER A 58 -5.21 -6.49 -3.77
CA SER A 58 -5.55 -7.74 -3.10
C SER A 58 -7.02 -7.73 -2.68
N SER A 59 -7.74 -8.81 -2.96
CA SER A 59 -9.09 -9.09 -2.42
C SER A 59 -9.03 -9.68 -1.00
N SER A 60 -7.93 -9.43 -0.28
CA SER A 60 -7.64 -10.03 1.02
C SER A 60 -6.80 -9.06 1.84
N ASP A 61 -7.10 -8.99 3.13
CA ASP A 61 -6.35 -8.24 4.17
C ASP A 61 -4.86 -8.69 4.31
N ALA A 62 -4.44 -9.71 3.55
CA ALA A 62 -3.08 -10.21 3.54
C ALA A 62 -2.15 -9.30 2.72
N TYR A 63 -1.76 -8.17 3.30
CA TYR A 63 -0.61 -7.39 2.82
C TYR A 63 0.66 -8.19 3.06
N TYR A 64 1.35 -8.56 1.98
CA TYR A 64 2.71 -9.08 2.08
C TYR A 64 3.62 -7.94 2.53
N SER A 65 3.95 -7.93 3.83
CA SER A 65 4.93 -7.05 4.43
C SER A 65 6.36 -7.56 4.21
N ASP A 66 6.65 -8.18 3.06
CA ASP A 66 8.03 -8.55 2.72
C ASP A 66 8.81 -7.31 2.26
N LEU A 67 8.77 -6.29 3.12
CA LEU A 67 9.54 -5.05 3.05
C LEU A 67 10.92 -5.26 3.68
N ASP A 68 11.28 -6.50 4.02
CA ASP A 68 12.56 -6.90 4.62
C ASP A 68 13.74 -6.83 3.63
N CYS A 69 13.62 -6.03 2.56
CA CYS A 69 14.76 -5.61 1.78
C CYS A 69 15.52 -4.52 2.54
N THR A 70 16.51 -4.89 3.32
CA THR A 70 17.38 -3.95 4.07
C THR A 70 18.14 -2.95 3.19
N SER A 71 18.16 -3.17 1.86
CA SER A 71 18.79 -2.28 0.89
C SER A 71 17.85 -1.24 0.28
N ARG A 72 16.53 -1.31 0.53
CA ARG A 72 15.54 -0.39 -0.04
C ARG A 72 14.54 0.06 1.02
N ALA A 73 14.26 1.35 1.07
CA ALA A 73 13.17 1.88 1.88
C ALA A 73 11.85 1.71 1.12
N PHE A 74 10.89 1.04 1.73
CA PHE A 74 9.52 1.00 1.23
C PHE A 74 8.61 1.83 2.11
N VAL A 75 7.74 2.59 1.47
CA VAL A 75 6.76 3.45 2.13
C VAL A 75 5.40 3.19 1.49
N LEU A 76 4.39 2.97 2.33
CA LEU A 76 3.00 2.94 1.89
C LEU A 76 2.53 4.38 1.62
N LEU A 77 2.31 4.72 0.35
CA LEU A 77 1.90 6.07 -0.05
C LEU A 77 0.39 6.29 0.04
N ALA A 78 -0.38 5.26 -0.29
CA ALA A 78 -1.84 5.30 -0.26
C ALA A 78 -2.39 3.90 0.01
N PHE A 79 -3.56 3.87 0.64
CA PHE A 79 -4.32 2.67 0.89
C PHE A 79 -5.81 2.99 0.72
N CYS A 80 -6.52 2.24 -0.12
CA CYS A 80 -7.92 2.50 -0.43
C CYS A 80 -8.65 1.17 -0.62
N SER A 81 -9.82 1.04 0.01
CA SER A 81 -10.77 -0.01 -0.32
C SER A 81 -11.42 0.35 -1.66
N LEU A 82 -11.40 -0.57 -2.62
CA LEU A 82 -12.16 -0.39 -3.86
C LEU A 82 -13.57 -0.94 -3.62
N ASP A 83 -14.61 -0.15 -3.90
CA ASP A 83 -16.01 -0.50 -3.61
C ASP A 83 -16.49 -1.78 -4.32
N ASN A 84 -15.82 -2.15 -5.42
CA ASN A 84 -16.06 -3.39 -6.13
C ASN A 84 -14.74 -4.15 -6.32
N GLU A 85 -14.57 -5.24 -5.57
CA GLU A 85 -13.42 -6.15 -5.66
C GLU A 85 -13.30 -6.81 -7.04
N GLU A 86 -14.37 -6.81 -7.84
CA GLU A 86 -14.38 -7.30 -9.23
C GLU A 86 -13.95 -6.20 -10.23
N ASP A 87 -14.14 -4.91 -9.89
CA ASP A 87 -13.66 -3.77 -10.68
C ASP A 87 -12.23 -3.37 -10.29
N LEU A 88 -11.32 -4.34 -10.40
CA LEU A 88 -9.86 -4.11 -10.47
C LEU A 88 -9.45 -3.47 -11.81
N SER A 89 -10.34 -2.65 -12.37
CA SER A 89 -10.14 -2.00 -13.65
C SER A 89 -8.92 -1.09 -13.53
N ALA A 90 -8.12 -1.07 -14.60
CA ALA A 90 -6.97 -0.17 -14.72
C ALA A 90 -7.35 1.30 -14.43
N GLN A 91 -8.62 1.68 -14.59
CA GLN A 91 -9.12 3.03 -14.38
C GLN A 91 -9.13 3.44 -12.90
N ASN A 92 -9.62 2.57 -12.01
CA ASN A 92 -9.69 2.88 -10.57
C ASN A 92 -8.29 2.94 -9.98
N LEU A 93 -7.43 1.98 -10.34
CA LEU A 93 -6.03 1.98 -9.93
C LEU A 93 -5.27 3.21 -10.47
N PHE A 94 -5.52 3.58 -11.73
CA PHE A 94 -4.94 4.80 -12.31
C PHE A 94 -5.37 6.06 -11.55
N GLY A 95 -6.66 6.18 -11.22
CA GLY A 95 -7.18 7.30 -10.43
C GLY A 95 -6.52 7.39 -9.06
N LEU A 96 -6.42 6.27 -8.34
CA LEU A 96 -5.76 6.22 -7.04
C LEU A 96 -4.28 6.66 -7.14
N ILE A 97 -3.55 6.19 -8.15
CA ILE A 97 -2.16 6.60 -8.36
C ILE A 97 -2.08 8.11 -8.69
N ALA A 98 -2.96 8.61 -9.56
CA ALA A 98 -3.02 10.02 -9.93
C ALA A 98 -3.27 10.93 -8.72
N ASP A 99 -4.23 10.56 -7.87
CA ASP A 99 -4.57 11.30 -6.65
C ASP A 99 -3.42 11.27 -5.64
N THR A 100 -2.75 10.12 -5.52
CA THR A 100 -1.57 9.95 -4.66
C THR A 100 -0.42 10.83 -5.12
N LEU A 101 -0.10 10.80 -6.42
CA LEU A 101 0.93 11.65 -7.02
C LEU A 101 0.61 13.13 -6.81
N THR A 102 -0.64 13.53 -7.03
CA THR A 102 -1.11 14.91 -6.80
C THR A 102 -0.94 15.31 -5.34
N ARG A 103 -1.31 14.44 -4.39
CA ARG A 103 -1.15 14.68 -2.94
C ARG A 103 0.30 14.98 -2.56
N TYR A 104 1.25 14.26 -3.14
CA TYR A 104 2.68 14.46 -2.88
C TYR A 104 3.37 15.42 -3.85
N SER A 105 2.59 16.13 -4.69
CA SER A 105 3.11 17.04 -5.72
C SER A 105 4.16 16.40 -6.63
N LYS A 106 3.97 15.12 -6.96
CA LYS A 106 4.86 14.37 -7.84
C LYS A 106 4.25 14.25 -9.23
N PRO A 107 5.01 14.53 -10.29
CA PRO A 107 4.59 14.25 -11.66
C PRO A 107 4.68 12.75 -11.98
N TRP A 108 4.04 12.32 -13.07
CA TRP A 108 4.04 10.90 -13.49
C TRP A 108 5.43 10.39 -13.91
N ASP A 109 6.29 11.27 -14.42
CA ASP A 109 7.68 10.97 -14.80
C ASP A 109 8.60 10.71 -13.59
N ALA A 110 8.15 11.05 -12.37
CA ALA A 110 8.82 10.63 -11.13
C ALA A 110 8.80 9.11 -10.92
N ILE A 111 7.87 8.40 -11.57
CA ILE A 111 7.79 6.94 -11.51
C ILE A 111 8.70 6.34 -12.58
N VAL A 112 9.85 5.81 -12.15
CA VAL A 112 10.83 5.21 -13.08
C VAL A 112 10.50 3.75 -13.43
N VAL A 113 9.73 3.08 -12.59
CA VAL A 113 9.26 1.71 -12.80
C VAL A 113 7.99 1.49 -12.00
N MET A 114 7.04 0.75 -12.57
CA MET A 114 5.86 0.29 -11.85
C MET A 114 5.86 -1.23 -11.76
N VAL A 115 5.59 -1.77 -10.58
CA VAL A 115 5.45 -3.20 -10.33
C VAL A 115 4.05 -3.46 -9.80
N GLY A 116 3.31 -4.35 -10.44
CA GLY A 116 1.97 -4.74 -9.98
C GLY A 116 1.67 -6.20 -10.30
N ASP A 117 0.67 -6.79 -9.65
CA ASP A 117 0.30 -8.20 -9.86
C ASP A 117 -0.65 -8.42 -11.05
N ASN A 118 -1.32 -7.38 -11.54
CA ASN A 118 -2.24 -7.44 -12.67
C ASN A 118 -1.61 -6.93 -13.99
N CYS A 119 -1.16 -7.85 -14.84
CA CYS A 119 -0.56 -7.54 -16.15
C CYS A 119 -1.44 -6.65 -17.04
N ALA A 120 -2.75 -6.88 -17.07
CA ALA A 120 -3.66 -6.14 -17.95
C ALA A 120 -3.83 -4.69 -17.45
N ALA A 121 -3.95 -4.50 -16.14
CA ALA A 121 -3.99 -3.17 -15.53
C ALA A 121 -2.67 -2.42 -15.75
N ASN A 122 -1.54 -3.09 -15.54
CA ASN A 122 -0.20 -2.54 -15.76
C ASN A 122 0.00 -2.05 -17.21
N GLN A 123 -0.41 -2.85 -18.20
CA GLN A 123 -0.31 -2.48 -19.62
C GLN A 123 -1.18 -1.28 -19.96
N LEU A 124 -2.43 -1.25 -19.47
CA LEU A 124 -3.34 -0.13 -19.72
C LEU A 124 -2.84 1.17 -19.11
N ILE A 125 -2.28 1.12 -17.89
CA ILE A 125 -1.66 2.27 -17.24
C ILE A 125 -0.42 2.72 -18.01
N SER A 126 0.47 1.79 -18.38
CA SER A 126 1.67 2.09 -19.18
C SER A 126 1.34 2.77 -20.51
N ASN A 127 0.32 2.25 -21.22
CA ASN A 127 -0.15 2.79 -22.50
C ASN A 127 -0.72 4.20 -22.36
N LYS A 128 -1.42 4.49 -21.26
CA LYS A 128 -1.99 5.83 -21.00
C LYS A 128 -0.91 6.87 -20.71
N ILE A 129 0.16 6.48 -20.05
CA ILE A 129 1.20 7.41 -19.58
C ILE A 129 2.32 7.55 -20.62
N GLY A 130 2.42 6.62 -21.57
CA GLY A 130 3.36 6.71 -22.68
C GLY A 130 4.76 6.17 -22.37
N GLY A 131 4.85 5.06 -21.62
CA GLY A 131 6.09 4.26 -21.58
C GLY A 131 6.76 4.05 -20.22
N ILE A 132 6.04 4.16 -19.09
CA ILE A 132 6.59 3.68 -17.81
C ILE A 132 6.84 2.17 -17.92
N PRO A 133 8.08 1.69 -17.68
CA PRO A 133 8.36 0.26 -17.62
C PRO A 133 7.51 -0.38 -16.52
N CYS A 134 6.63 -1.29 -16.91
CA CYS A 134 5.77 -2.02 -15.99
C CYS A 134 6.18 -3.49 -15.94
N SER A 135 6.45 -4.00 -14.73
CA SER A 135 6.73 -5.41 -14.50
C SER A 135 5.60 -6.06 -13.72
N SER A 136 5.23 -7.27 -14.09
CA SER A 136 4.22 -8.02 -13.37
C SER A 136 4.86 -8.91 -12.30
N TYR A 137 4.37 -8.83 -11.06
CA TYR A 137 4.84 -9.67 -9.98
C TYR A 137 4.22 -11.08 -10.07
N TYR A 138 5.06 -12.11 -10.13
CA TYR A 138 4.65 -13.52 -10.16
C TYR A 138 4.71 -14.14 -8.75
N SER A 139 3.82 -13.77 -7.83
CA SER A 139 3.62 -14.53 -6.57
C SER A 139 2.43 -15.49 -6.64
N ARG A 140 1.57 -15.39 -7.66
CA ARG A 140 0.37 -16.23 -7.82
C ARG A 140 0.65 -17.55 -8.54
N ARG A 141 1.73 -18.26 -8.20
CA ARG A 141 2.03 -19.59 -8.78
C ARG A 141 1.74 -20.77 -7.85
N ASP A 142 1.61 -20.54 -6.55
CA ASP A 142 1.45 -21.66 -5.59
C ASP A 142 -0.01 -21.93 -5.17
N SER A 143 -0.98 -21.08 -5.54
CA SER A 143 -2.39 -21.29 -5.19
C SER A 143 -3.26 -21.84 -6.33
N LEU A 144 -2.76 -21.89 -7.58
CA LEU A 144 -3.49 -22.45 -8.73
C LEU A 144 -2.93 -23.81 -9.20
N GLY A 145 -1.85 -24.30 -8.59
CA GLY A 145 -1.31 -25.64 -8.85
C GLY A 145 -2.01 -26.78 -8.07
N ALA A 146 -2.95 -26.46 -7.17
CA ALA A 146 -3.60 -27.43 -6.29
C ALA A 146 -5.09 -27.66 -6.58
N ALA A 147 -5.62 -27.15 -7.70
CA ALA A 147 -6.99 -27.38 -8.13
C ALA A 147 -7.01 -28.02 -9.53
N SER A 148 -6.83 -29.34 -9.56
CA SER A 148 -7.51 -30.30 -10.46
C SER A 148 -6.92 -31.70 -10.21
N PRO A 149 -7.68 -32.80 -10.39
CA PRO A 149 -8.76 -32.97 -11.38
C PRO A 149 -10.11 -32.40 -10.96
#